data_AF-A0A090L9Q2-F1
#
_entry.id   AF-A0A090L9Q2-F1
#
_cell.length_a   1.000
_cell.length_b   1.000
_cell.length_c   1.000
_cell.angle_alpha   90.00
_cell.angle_beta   90.00
_cell.angle_gamma   90.00
#
_symmetry.space_group_name_H-M   'P 1'
#
loop_
_entity.id
_entity.type
_entity.pdbx_description
1 polymer ?
#
loop_
_entity_poly.entity_id
_entity_poly.type
_entity_poly.pdbx_seq_one_letter_code
_entity_poly.pdbx_strand_id
1 'polypeptide(L)'
;MAYFNENIYKDFTLLLLIVMIILKITFIFLFLYSVCQVNTIWIGEEYWTSIDKFGNILDGRTTDDFVTIDTDRSLKNPNDKIFIAFWILKDPYGHHEAFGTARILGPGKICGTFLNRQNTSENLCGGFRVLSRNKMNGVNPFEFVPITQVIKPYAVTYRKRHPARIYSYNKYENFIGTANLRNRVVWGIESDLTIIKVEEASTYDDYVQNIEILIKNPSLEQIDSEMLARLRQERENAEKLRRLREEEEKLKKGMLLDEEIHNLKNDNEPAFRHRKRL
;
A
#
# COMPACT_ATOMS: atom_id res chain seq x y z
N MET A 1 30.17 -72.42 -27.89
CA MET A 1 29.45 -71.17 -28.19
C MET A 1 28.22 -71.08 -27.30
N ALA A 2 28.31 -70.44 -26.12
CA ALA A 2 27.13 -70.17 -25.28
C ALA A 2 27.36 -69.11 -24.16
N TYR A 3 28.59 -68.62 -23.95
CA TYR A 3 28.90 -67.73 -22.80
C TYR A 3 28.85 -66.23 -23.10
N PHE A 4 28.58 -65.81 -24.34
CA PHE A 4 28.64 -64.39 -24.72
C PHE A 4 27.31 -63.63 -24.56
N ASN A 5 26.21 -64.32 -24.20
CA ASN A 5 24.86 -63.74 -24.26
C ASN A 5 24.29 -63.32 -22.89
N GLU A 6 24.80 -63.84 -21.77
CA GLU A 6 24.27 -63.52 -20.44
C GLU A 6 24.74 -62.15 -19.90
N ASN A 7 25.96 -61.71 -20.23
CA ASN A 7 26.47 -60.42 -19.74
C ASN A 7 25.77 -59.23 -20.40
N ILE A 8 25.41 -59.34 -21.68
CA ILE A 8 24.74 -58.27 -22.43
C ILE A 8 23.34 -57.99 -21.85
N TYR A 9 22.62 -59.03 -21.43
CA TYR A 9 21.30 -58.89 -20.82
C TYR A 9 21.35 -58.22 -19.42
N LYS A 10 22.39 -58.50 -18.62
CA LYS A 10 22.59 -57.88 -17.31
C LYS A 10 22.95 -56.39 -17.42
N ASP A 11 23.80 -56.04 -18.38
CA ASP A 11 24.16 -54.64 -18.62
C ASP A 11 22.97 -53.83 -19.17
N PHE A 12 22.15 -54.43 -20.03
CA PHE A 12 20.94 -53.79 -20.56
C PHE A 12 19.87 -53.54 -19.49
N THR A 13 19.67 -54.51 -18.59
CA THR A 13 18.70 -54.39 -17.47
C THR A 13 19.16 -53.37 -16.42
N LEU A 14 20.46 -53.32 -16.13
CA LEU A 14 21.04 -52.29 -15.24
C LEU A 14 20.91 -50.88 -15.85
N LEU A 15 21.17 -50.73 -17.15
CA LEU A 15 21.02 -49.45 -17.86
C LEU A 15 19.57 -48.96 -17.82
N LEU A 16 18.60 -49.85 -18.09
CA LEU A 16 17.16 -49.55 -18.02
C LEU A 16 16.73 -49.09 -16.62
N LEU A 17 17.23 -49.76 -15.57
CA LEU A 17 16.95 -49.39 -14.19
C LEU A 17 17.47 -47.98 -13.86
N ILE A 18 18.70 -47.65 -14.29
CA ILE A 18 19.30 -46.33 -14.07
C ILE A 18 18.50 -45.24 -14.79
N VAL A 19 18.13 -45.47 -16.06
CA VAL A 19 17.31 -44.52 -16.84
C VAL A 19 15.95 -44.28 -16.17
N MET A 20 15.28 -45.33 -15.68
CA MET A 20 14.01 -45.19 -14.97
C MET A 20 14.13 -44.42 -13.65
N ILE A 21 15.23 -44.61 -12.91
CA ILE A 21 15.49 -43.86 -11.67
C ILE A 21 15.72 -42.38 -11.98
N ILE A 22 16.56 -42.07 -12.97
CA ILE A 22 16.82 -40.69 -13.39
C ILE A 22 15.51 -40.01 -13.84
N LEU A 23 14.68 -40.70 -14.64
CA LEU A 23 13.40 -40.15 -15.10
C LEU A 23 12.47 -39.82 -13.93
N LYS A 24 12.37 -40.70 -12.93
CA LYS A 24 11.57 -40.47 -11.72
C LYS A 24 12.10 -39.29 -10.89
N ILE A 25 13.41 -39.21 -10.68
CA ILE A 25 14.03 -38.08 -9.95
C ILE A 25 13.77 -36.76 -10.69
N THR A 26 13.96 -36.75 -12.01
CA THR A 26 13.73 -35.56 -12.85
C THR A 26 12.27 -35.12 -12.80
N PHE A 27 11.32 -36.07 -12.83
CA PHE A 27 9.89 -35.78 -12.72
C PHE A 27 9.52 -35.22 -11.33
N ILE A 28 10.08 -35.77 -10.25
CA ILE A 28 9.90 -35.24 -8.89
C ILE A 28 10.45 -33.81 -8.80
N PHE A 29 11.64 -33.55 -9.37
CA PHE A 29 12.26 -32.23 -9.36
C PHE A 29 11.44 -31.21 -10.17
N LEU A 30 10.95 -31.58 -11.35
CA LEU A 30 10.07 -30.76 -12.18
C LEU A 30 8.73 -30.49 -11.50
N PHE A 31 8.15 -31.50 -10.85
CA PHE A 31 6.91 -31.35 -10.09
C PHE A 31 7.09 -30.42 -8.89
N LEU A 32 8.16 -30.59 -8.10
CA LEU A 32 8.50 -29.69 -7.00
C LEU A 32 8.77 -28.27 -7.48
N TYR A 33 9.49 -28.12 -8.60
CA TYR A 33 9.75 -26.82 -9.22
C TYR A 33 8.45 -26.14 -9.67
N SER A 34 7.53 -26.89 -10.28
CA SER A 34 6.22 -26.39 -10.71
C SER A 34 5.31 -26.00 -9.53
N VAL A 35 5.32 -26.77 -8.44
CA VAL A 35 4.52 -26.45 -7.23
C VAL A 35 5.11 -25.26 -6.46
N CYS A 36 6.40 -24.98 -6.59
CA CYS A 36 7.05 -23.83 -5.95
C CYS A 36 6.86 -22.49 -6.69
N GLN A 37 6.35 -22.49 -7.93
CA GLN A 37 6.12 -21.29 -8.73
C GLN A 37 4.72 -20.70 -8.46
N VAL A 38 4.36 -20.49 -7.18
CA VAL A 38 3.17 -19.68 -6.86
C VAL A 38 3.57 -18.22 -7.02
N ASN A 39 3.46 -17.73 -8.25
CA ASN A 39 3.75 -16.34 -8.61
C ASN A 39 2.67 -15.43 -8.00
N THR A 40 2.98 -14.87 -6.85
CA THR A 40 2.28 -13.73 -6.24
C THR A 40 2.54 -12.45 -7.05
N ILE A 41 1.59 -11.51 -7.05
CA ILE A 41 1.68 -10.29 -7.87
C ILE A 41 2.58 -9.25 -7.21
N TRP A 42 3.63 -8.85 -7.95
CA TRP A 42 4.36 -7.62 -7.69
C TRP A 42 3.64 -6.48 -8.44
N ILE A 43 3.22 -5.45 -7.71
CA ILE A 43 2.59 -4.25 -8.28
C ILE A 43 3.62 -3.38 -9.03
N GLY A 44 3.33 -2.99 -10.26
CA GLY A 44 4.20 -2.10 -11.03
C GLY A 44 4.24 -0.65 -10.51
N GLU A 45 5.24 0.12 -10.95
CA GLU A 45 5.42 1.53 -10.54
C GLU A 45 4.22 2.41 -10.92
N GLU A 46 3.42 1.99 -11.89
CA GLU A 46 2.20 2.68 -12.33
C GLU A 46 1.08 2.74 -11.27
N TYR A 47 1.20 2.02 -10.17
CA TYR A 47 0.25 2.02 -9.05
C TYR A 47 0.86 2.57 -7.75
N TRP A 48 2.11 3.03 -7.77
CA TRP A 48 2.73 3.67 -6.61
C TRP A 48 2.83 5.17 -6.79
N THR A 49 2.58 5.88 -5.69
CA THR A 49 2.90 7.30 -5.56
C THR A 49 4.02 7.46 -4.57
N SER A 50 5.11 8.10 -4.98
CA SER A 50 6.22 8.40 -4.08
C SER A 50 5.93 9.67 -3.27
N ILE A 51 6.12 9.57 -1.96
CA ILE A 51 6.11 10.71 -1.04
C ILE A 51 7.56 11.04 -0.73
N ASP A 52 8.01 12.24 -1.08
CA ASP A 52 9.38 12.66 -0.83
C ASP A 52 9.68 12.77 0.67
N LYS A 53 10.93 13.02 1.05
CA LYS A 53 11.33 13.15 2.48
C LYS A 53 10.69 14.33 3.21
N PHE A 54 10.09 15.27 2.50
CA PHE A 54 9.45 16.46 3.06
C PHE A 54 7.92 16.27 3.19
N GLY A 55 7.37 15.20 2.62
CA GLY A 55 5.94 14.90 2.64
C GLY A 55 5.20 15.34 1.37
N ASN A 56 5.91 15.72 0.31
CA ASN A 56 5.31 16.13 -0.96
C ASN A 56 4.99 14.92 -1.85
N ILE A 57 3.89 15.02 -2.59
CA ILE A 57 3.47 14.03 -3.58
C ILE A 57 4.25 14.26 -4.88
N LEU A 58 4.88 13.22 -5.42
CA LEU A 58 5.66 13.29 -6.65
C LEU A 58 4.87 12.86 -7.90
N ASP A 59 5.49 13.01 -9.06
CA ASP A 59 5.03 12.47 -10.35
C ASP A 59 3.69 13.01 -10.88
N GLY A 60 3.30 14.22 -10.44
CA GLY A 60 2.08 14.89 -10.88
C GLY A 60 0.80 14.23 -10.37
N ARG A 61 0.91 13.41 -9.31
CA ARG A 61 -0.22 12.77 -8.64
C ARG A 61 -0.74 13.62 -7.50
N THR A 62 -1.95 13.31 -7.05
CA THR A 62 -2.58 13.94 -5.88
C THR A 62 -3.12 12.88 -4.92
N THR A 63 -3.65 13.32 -3.78
CA THR A 63 -4.33 12.44 -2.82
C THR A 63 -5.56 11.75 -3.41
N ASP A 64 -6.16 12.31 -4.46
CA ASP A 64 -7.32 11.71 -5.15
C ASP A 64 -6.92 10.46 -5.96
N ASP A 65 -5.63 10.29 -6.25
CA ASP A 65 -5.12 9.09 -6.87
C ASP A 65 -4.94 7.95 -5.87
N PHE A 66 -4.94 8.22 -4.56
CA PHE A 66 -4.67 7.22 -3.56
C PHE A 66 -5.82 6.21 -3.48
N VAL A 67 -5.45 4.94 -3.32
CA VAL A 67 -6.44 3.87 -3.16
C VAL A 67 -6.97 3.94 -1.74
N THR A 68 -8.22 4.41 -1.63
CA THR A 68 -9.07 4.17 -0.47
C THR A 68 -9.99 3.00 -0.81
N ILE A 69 -10.11 2.05 0.11
CA ILE A 69 -11.04 0.93 -0.06
C ILE A 69 -11.98 1.00 1.12
N ASP A 70 -13.26 1.14 0.81
CA ASP A 70 -14.31 1.23 1.81
C ASP A 70 -14.38 -0.05 2.65
N THR A 71 -15.09 0.07 3.77
CA THR A 71 -15.29 -1.00 4.73
C THR A 71 -16.77 -1.08 5.07
N ASP A 72 -17.33 -2.28 4.97
CA ASP A 72 -18.72 -2.54 5.33
C ASP A 72 -18.92 -2.61 6.86
N ARG A 73 -17.84 -2.60 7.63
CA ARG A 73 -17.89 -2.61 9.10
C ARG A 73 -18.15 -1.22 9.68
N SER A 74 -18.93 -1.20 10.74
CA SER A 74 -19.14 0.00 11.56
C SER A 74 -17.86 0.34 12.32
N LEU A 75 -17.21 1.43 11.93
CA LEU A 75 -16.02 1.96 12.59
C LEU A 75 -16.39 3.16 13.46
N LYS A 76 -15.59 3.39 14.51
CA LYS A 76 -15.70 4.57 15.39
C LYS A 76 -15.59 5.88 14.61
N ASN A 77 -14.69 5.92 13.64
CA ASN A 77 -14.45 7.08 12.78
C ASN A 77 -14.61 6.67 11.30
N PRO A 78 -15.86 6.56 10.78
CA PRO A 78 -16.10 6.07 9.42
C PRO A 78 -15.54 7.00 8.33
N ASN A 79 -15.27 8.26 8.68
CA ASN A 79 -14.71 9.26 7.76
C ASN A 79 -13.17 9.30 7.79
N ASP A 80 -12.49 8.53 8.66
CA ASP A 80 -11.03 8.51 8.69
C ASP A 80 -10.50 7.79 7.46
N LYS A 81 -9.85 8.54 6.57
CA LYS A 81 -9.26 7.99 5.35
C LYS A 81 -7.87 7.48 5.65
N ILE A 82 -7.74 6.16 5.67
CA ILE A 82 -6.45 5.48 5.72
C ILE A 82 -6.02 5.02 4.34
N PHE A 83 -4.72 5.06 4.08
CA PHE A 83 -4.13 4.63 2.82
C PHE A 83 -3.10 3.53 3.05
N ILE A 84 -2.94 2.66 2.05
CA ILE A 84 -1.94 1.59 2.07
C ILE A 84 -0.58 2.22 1.75
N ALA A 85 0.33 2.18 2.71
CA ALA A 85 1.67 2.70 2.56
C ALA A 85 2.69 1.55 2.50
N PHE A 86 3.77 1.77 1.77
CA PHE A 86 4.89 0.85 1.62
C PHE A 86 6.21 1.58 1.87
N TRP A 87 6.98 1.05 2.80
CA TRP A 87 8.27 1.59 3.20
C TRP A 87 9.37 0.55 3.03
N ILE A 88 10.49 0.99 2.45
CA ILE A 88 11.69 0.20 2.29
C ILE A 88 12.79 0.87 3.11
N LEU A 89 13.30 0.16 4.11
CA LEU A 89 14.46 0.54 4.89
C LEU A 89 15.66 -0.26 4.38
N LYS A 90 16.77 0.42 4.06
CA LYS A 90 18.05 -0.22 3.76
C LYS A 90 19.02 0.09 4.89
N ASP A 91 19.44 -0.94 5.60
CA ASP A 91 20.36 -0.88 6.73
C ASP A 91 21.53 -1.88 6.54
N PRO A 92 22.54 -1.92 7.43
CA PRO A 92 23.64 -2.89 7.33
C PRO A 92 23.20 -4.36 7.34
N TYR A 93 21.98 -4.66 7.82
CA TYR A 93 21.38 -6.00 7.86
C TYR A 93 20.54 -6.30 6.60
N GLY A 94 20.60 -5.42 5.61
CA GLY A 94 19.97 -5.58 4.30
C GLY A 94 18.72 -4.72 4.11
N HIS A 95 17.82 -5.20 3.26
CA HIS A 95 16.56 -4.52 2.99
C HIS A 95 15.47 -5.05 3.92
N HIS A 96 14.76 -4.13 4.57
CA HIS A 96 13.53 -4.37 5.30
C HIS A 96 12.38 -3.68 4.55
N GLU A 97 11.26 -4.39 4.42
CA GLU A 97 10.09 -3.94 3.68
C GLU A 97 8.88 -4.07 4.62
N ALA A 98 8.11 -2.99 4.73
CA ALA A 98 6.94 -2.94 5.61
C ALA A 98 5.77 -2.25 4.91
N PHE A 99 4.60 -2.87 5.01
CA PHE A 99 3.33 -2.20 4.78
C PHE A 99 2.85 -1.55 6.07
N GLY A 100 2.23 -0.39 5.92
CA GLY A 100 1.76 0.42 7.02
C GLY A 100 0.60 1.31 6.61
N THR A 101 0.13 2.08 7.59
CA THR A 101 -1.00 3.00 7.41
C THR A 101 -0.50 4.39 7.11
N ALA A 102 -0.89 4.98 5.99
CA ALA A 102 -0.73 6.42 5.75
C ALA A 102 -2.01 7.19 6.05
N ARG A 103 -1.86 8.40 6.56
CA ARG A 103 -2.92 9.38 6.82
C ARG A 103 -2.50 10.76 6.36
N ILE A 104 -3.49 11.60 6.05
CA ILE A 104 -3.27 13.03 5.80
C ILE A 104 -3.45 13.75 7.14
N LEU A 105 -2.41 14.44 7.59
CA LEU A 105 -2.38 15.18 8.85
C LEU A 105 -2.20 16.68 8.58
N GLY A 106 -2.86 17.51 9.40
CA GLY A 106 -2.70 18.96 9.39
C GLY A 106 -2.92 19.59 8.00
N PRO A 107 -2.02 20.47 7.52
CA PRO A 107 -2.17 21.20 6.25
C PRO A 107 -1.93 20.33 5.00
N GLY A 108 -2.38 19.08 4.99
CA GLY A 108 -2.25 18.16 3.86
C GLY A 108 -0.98 17.30 3.85
N LYS A 109 -0.22 17.24 4.95
CA LYS A 109 1.01 16.45 5.02
C LYS A 109 0.68 14.96 5.13
N ILE A 110 1.30 14.13 4.31
CA ILE A 110 1.06 12.67 4.34
C ILE A 110 2.09 12.02 5.26
N CYS A 111 1.61 11.33 6.29
CA CYS A 111 2.45 10.60 7.23
C CYS A 111 2.04 9.13 7.28
N GLY A 112 3.03 8.25 7.33
CA GLY A 112 2.88 6.80 7.41
C GLY A 112 3.40 6.25 8.73
N THR A 113 2.73 5.23 9.24
CA THR A 113 3.13 4.48 10.43
C THR A 113 3.49 3.05 10.02
N PHE A 114 4.70 2.61 10.35
CA PHE A 114 5.29 1.35 9.89
C PHE A 114 5.94 0.58 11.03
N LEU A 115 6.05 -0.75 10.87
CA LEU A 115 6.93 -1.56 11.70
C LEU A 115 8.34 -1.59 11.11
N ASN A 116 9.34 -1.23 11.91
CA ASN A 116 10.73 -1.40 11.52
C ASN A 116 11.19 -2.86 11.70
N ARG A 117 12.48 -3.12 11.45
CA ARG A 117 13.09 -4.44 11.54
C ARG A 117 13.01 -5.03 12.96
N GLN A 118 13.08 -4.18 13.98
CA GLN A 118 13.01 -4.55 15.39
C GLN A 118 11.56 -4.71 15.88
N ASN A 119 10.57 -4.63 14.96
CA ASN A 119 9.15 -4.62 15.26
C ASN A 119 8.75 -3.48 16.21
N THR A 120 9.39 -2.32 16.11
CA THR A 120 8.92 -1.10 16.78
C THR A 120 8.21 -0.19 15.79
N SER A 121 7.34 0.69 16.31
CA SER A 121 6.62 1.66 15.51
C SER A 121 7.55 2.78 15.03
N GLU A 122 7.46 3.11 13.74
CA GLU A 122 8.10 4.24 13.09
C GLU A 122 7.05 5.13 12.44
N ASN A 123 7.08 6.43 12.75
CA ASN A 123 6.20 7.43 12.15
C ASN A 123 7.03 8.33 11.22
N LEU A 124 6.70 8.30 9.94
CA LEU A 124 7.42 9.03 8.90
C LEU A 124 6.47 9.97 8.18
N CYS A 125 6.85 11.22 7.99
CA CYS A 125 6.09 12.17 7.18
C CYS A 125 6.79 12.45 5.84
N GLY A 126 7.22 11.38 5.19
CA GLY A 126 7.94 11.38 3.92
C GLY A 126 8.85 10.16 3.76
N GLY A 127 9.33 9.92 2.53
CA GLY A 127 10.30 8.85 2.24
C GLY A 127 9.69 7.45 2.13
N PHE A 128 8.42 7.37 1.73
CA PHE A 128 7.69 6.11 1.53
C PHE A 128 6.79 6.23 0.30
N ARG A 129 6.11 5.14 -0.06
CA ARG A 129 5.18 5.09 -1.18
C ARG A 129 3.76 4.83 -0.69
N VAL A 130 2.77 5.38 -1.38
CA VAL A 130 1.35 5.16 -1.12
C VAL A 130 0.74 4.46 -2.33
N LEU A 131 -0.09 3.45 -2.10
CA LEU A 131 -0.78 2.74 -3.17
C LEU A 131 -1.79 3.68 -3.83
N SER A 132 -1.83 3.64 -5.15
CA SER A 132 -2.61 4.56 -5.96
C SER A 132 -3.20 3.86 -7.17
N ARG A 133 -4.21 4.50 -7.75
CA ARG A 133 -4.81 4.08 -9.02
C ARG A 133 -3.77 4.15 -10.13
N ASN A 134 -4.00 3.42 -11.21
CA ASN A 134 -3.09 3.37 -12.34
C ASN A 134 -2.84 4.80 -12.89
N LYS A 135 -1.57 5.18 -13.05
CA LYS A 135 -1.15 6.52 -13.48
C LYS A 135 -1.75 6.97 -14.82
N MET A 136 -1.93 6.03 -15.75
CA MET A 136 -2.26 6.30 -17.14
C MET A 136 -3.77 6.32 -17.37
N ASN A 137 -4.49 5.35 -16.80
CA ASN A 137 -5.92 5.15 -17.08
C ASN A 137 -6.82 5.32 -15.84
N GLY A 138 -6.27 5.57 -14.65
CA GLY A 138 -7.05 5.83 -13.44
C GLY A 138 -7.70 4.59 -12.81
N VAL A 139 -7.35 3.39 -13.28
CA VAL A 139 -7.96 2.13 -12.87
C VAL A 139 -7.50 1.72 -11.48
N ASN A 140 -8.45 1.27 -10.64
CA ASN A 140 -8.18 0.64 -9.36
C ASN A 140 -8.54 -0.87 -9.42
N PRO A 141 -7.56 -1.77 -9.59
CA PRO A 141 -7.81 -3.20 -9.59
C PRO A 141 -7.75 -3.83 -8.18
N PHE A 142 -7.61 -3.03 -7.13
CA PHE A 142 -7.31 -3.53 -5.79
C PHE A 142 -8.56 -3.65 -4.93
N GLU A 143 -8.67 -4.77 -4.23
CA GLU A 143 -9.70 -5.02 -3.24
C GLU A 143 -9.13 -5.78 -2.04
N PHE A 144 -9.74 -5.59 -0.88
CA PHE A 144 -9.44 -6.39 0.30
C PHE A 144 -10.44 -7.55 0.35
N VAL A 145 -9.91 -8.76 0.53
CA VAL A 145 -10.74 -9.96 0.70
C VAL A 145 -10.43 -10.62 2.05
N PRO A 146 -11.42 -11.25 2.70
CA PRO A 146 -11.19 -12.01 3.92
C PRO A 146 -10.05 -13.01 3.74
N ILE A 147 -9.21 -13.19 4.77
CA ILE A 147 -8.01 -14.02 4.65
C ILE A 147 -8.29 -15.47 4.22
N THR A 148 -9.48 -15.98 4.54
CA THR A 148 -9.96 -17.32 4.16
C THR A 148 -10.34 -17.46 2.70
N GLN A 149 -10.56 -16.34 2.00
CA GLN A 149 -10.99 -16.29 0.60
C GLN A 149 -9.83 -15.89 -0.35
N VAL A 150 -8.62 -15.71 0.19
CA VAL A 150 -7.47 -15.23 -0.58
C VAL A 150 -7.03 -16.27 -1.60
N ILE A 151 -7.16 -15.91 -2.88
CA ILE A 151 -6.52 -16.62 -3.99
C ILE A 151 -5.06 -16.16 -4.06
N LYS A 152 -4.13 -17.00 -3.58
CA LYS A 152 -2.70 -16.64 -3.42
C LYS A 152 -2.05 -16.00 -4.66
N PRO A 153 -2.28 -16.49 -5.90
CA PRO A 153 -1.75 -15.81 -7.09
C PRO A 153 -2.17 -14.36 -7.24
N TYR A 154 -3.35 -13.97 -6.73
CA TYR A 154 -3.84 -12.60 -6.81
C TYR A 154 -3.41 -11.74 -5.62
N ALA A 155 -2.88 -12.34 -4.56
CA ALA A 155 -2.39 -11.63 -3.40
C ALA A 155 -1.19 -10.75 -3.79
N VAL A 156 -1.32 -9.46 -3.46
CA VAL A 156 -0.24 -8.49 -3.61
C VAL A 156 0.91 -8.91 -2.70
N THR A 157 2.13 -8.99 -3.23
CA THR A 157 3.31 -9.27 -2.42
C THR A 157 4.51 -8.42 -2.76
N TYR A 158 5.32 -8.17 -1.73
CA TYR A 158 6.70 -7.72 -1.83
C TYR A 158 7.53 -8.58 -0.88
N ARG A 159 8.49 -9.35 -1.41
CA ARG A 159 9.34 -10.28 -0.65
C ARG A 159 8.57 -11.14 0.38
N LYS A 160 7.42 -11.71 -0.01
CA LYS A 160 6.56 -12.57 0.84
C LYS A 160 5.84 -11.81 1.97
N ARG A 161 5.82 -10.48 1.91
CA ARG A 161 5.00 -9.60 2.75
C ARG A 161 3.79 -9.18 1.94
N HIS A 162 2.62 -9.18 2.58
CA HIS A 162 1.36 -8.82 1.96
C HIS A 162 0.75 -7.64 2.72
N PRO A 163 0.16 -6.65 2.04
CA PRO A 163 -0.62 -5.62 2.71
C PRO A 163 -1.86 -6.27 3.30
N ALA A 164 -2.10 -6.03 4.58
CA ALA A 164 -3.27 -6.55 5.29
C ALA A 164 -4.04 -5.41 5.93
N ARG A 165 -5.36 -5.47 5.85
CA ARG A 165 -6.24 -4.64 6.66
C ARG A 165 -6.61 -5.43 7.91
N ILE A 166 -6.44 -4.79 9.05
CA ILE A 166 -6.65 -5.38 10.36
C ILE A 166 -7.76 -4.58 11.04
N TYR A 167 -8.75 -5.27 11.57
CA TYR A 167 -9.82 -4.68 12.35
C TYR A 167 -9.55 -4.86 13.84
N SER A 168 -9.50 -3.76 14.59
CA SER A 168 -9.41 -3.81 16.05
C SER A 168 -10.78 -4.06 16.65
N TYR A 169 -10.95 -5.22 17.29
CA TYR A 169 -12.21 -5.58 17.96
C TYR A 169 -12.57 -4.60 19.08
N ASN A 170 -11.58 -4.16 19.87
CA ASN A 170 -11.83 -3.32 21.05
C ASN A 170 -12.01 -1.83 20.71
N LYS A 171 -11.39 -1.36 19.61
CA LYS A 171 -11.34 0.07 19.27
C LYS A 171 -12.29 0.45 18.14
N TYR A 172 -12.91 -0.52 17.47
CA TYR A 172 -13.76 -0.31 16.29
C TYR A 172 -13.05 0.54 15.24
N GLU A 173 -11.77 0.26 15.00
CA GLU A 173 -10.97 0.93 13.98
C GLU A 173 -10.36 -0.11 13.04
N ASN A 174 -9.87 0.35 11.89
CA ASN A 174 -9.05 -0.46 11.02
C ASN A 174 -7.73 0.25 10.71
N PHE A 175 -6.75 -0.55 10.33
CA PHE A 175 -5.42 -0.08 9.97
C PHE A 175 -4.77 -1.06 8.99
N ILE A 176 -3.76 -0.57 8.28
CA ILE A 176 -2.95 -1.33 7.37
C ILE A 176 -1.70 -1.84 8.08
N GLY A 177 -1.46 -3.12 7.92
CA GLY A 177 -0.29 -3.83 8.42
C GLY A 177 0.32 -4.75 7.38
N THR A 178 1.22 -5.59 7.85
CA THR A 178 2.00 -6.54 7.06
C THR A 178 1.65 -7.98 7.45
N ALA A 179 1.17 -8.76 6.49
CA ALA A 179 0.92 -10.19 6.64
C ALA A 179 2.02 -11.04 6.00
N ASN A 180 2.22 -12.23 6.56
CA ASN A 180 2.94 -13.34 5.96
C ASN A 180 2.00 -14.54 5.90
N LEU A 181 1.45 -14.81 4.71
CA LEU A 181 0.47 -15.87 4.50
C LEU A 181 1.06 -17.29 4.62
N ARG A 182 2.39 -17.44 4.49
CA ARG A 182 3.05 -18.73 4.68
C ARG A 182 3.13 -19.09 6.16
N ASN A 183 3.53 -18.12 6.98
CA ASN A 183 3.68 -18.32 8.41
C ASN A 183 2.38 -18.10 9.18
N ARG A 184 1.33 -17.61 8.50
CA ARG A 184 0.01 -17.32 9.08
C ARG A 184 0.10 -16.32 10.23
N VAL A 185 0.89 -15.26 10.01
CA VAL A 185 1.12 -14.18 10.98
C VAL A 185 0.86 -12.83 10.31
N VAL A 186 0.20 -11.95 11.06
CA VAL A 186 -0.11 -10.57 10.64
C VAL A 186 0.38 -9.63 11.73
N TRP A 187 1.00 -8.53 11.31
CA TRP A 187 1.47 -7.48 12.19
C TRP A 187 0.90 -6.14 11.75
N GLY A 188 0.57 -5.26 12.70
CA GLY A 188 0.21 -3.89 12.38
C GLY A 188 0.29 -2.98 13.59
N ILE A 189 -0.05 -1.72 13.38
CA ILE A 189 0.03 -0.68 14.40
C ILE A 189 -1.31 0.04 14.43
N GLU A 190 -1.95 0.03 15.60
CA GLU A 190 -3.19 0.75 15.87
C GLU A 190 -2.97 2.27 15.91
N SER A 191 -4.06 3.05 15.93
CA SER A 191 -3.97 4.52 15.91
C SER A 191 -3.24 5.12 17.11
N ASP A 192 -3.24 4.44 18.25
CA ASP A 192 -2.52 4.82 19.48
C ASP A 192 -1.09 4.26 19.56
N LEU A 193 -0.57 3.77 18.44
CA LEU A 193 0.77 3.18 18.31
C LEU A 193 0.94 1.81 19.00
N THR A 194 -0.16 1.19 19.46
CA THR A 194 -0.12 -0.18 19.96
C THR A 194 0.24 -1.14 18.83
N ILE A 195 1.27 -1.95 19.04
CA ILE A 195 1.70 -2.97 18.07
C ILE A 195 0.87 -4.22 18.28
N ILE A 196 0.19 -4.64 17.23
CA ILE A 196 -0.64 -5.84 17.22
C ILE A 196 0.04 -6.93 16.40
N LYS A 197 0.04 -8.14 16.97
CA LYS A 197 0.47 -9.37 16.32
C LYS A 197 -0.67 -10.38 16.41
N VAL A 198 -1.13 -10.86 15.27
CA VAL A 198 -2.15 -11.90 15.18
C VAL A 198 -1.51 -13.12 14.52
N GLU A 199 -1.50 -14.26 15.22
CA GLU A 199 -1.03 -15.53 14.70
C GLU A 199 -2.18 -16.52 14.71
N GLU A 200 -2.44 -17.18 13.59
CA GLU A 200 -3.57 -18.12 13.48
C GLU A 200 -3.52 -19.22 14.56
N ALA A 201 -2.31 -19.65 14.95
CA ALA A 201 -2.13 -20.70 15.94
C ALA A 201 -2.53 -20.29 17.38
N SER A 202 -2.49 -18.99 17.71
CA SER A 202 -2.80 -18.49 19.05
C SER A 202 -4.16 -17.78 19.11
N THR A 203 -4.57 -17.12 18.02
CA THR A 203 -5.80 -16.32 17.95
C THR A 203 -6.54 -16.57 16.63
N TYR A 204 -7.00 -17.81 16.44
CA TYR A 204 -7.65 -18.25 15.19
C TYR A 204 -8.85 -17.39 14.79
N ASP A 205 -9.76 -17.10 15.72
CA ASP A 205 -10.97 -16.33 15.43
C ASP A 205 -10.63 -14.90 14.99
N ASP A 206 -9.67 -14.25 15.65
CA ASP A 206 -9.18 -12.93 15.22
C ASP A 206 -8.52 -13.00 13.86
N TYR A 207 -7.72 -14.04 13.60
CA TYR A 207 -7.05 -14.22 12.33
C TYR A 207 -8.05 -14.35 11.18
N VAL A 208 -9.09 -15.16 11.35
CA VAL A 208 -10.10 -15.42 10.32
C VAL A 208 -11.09 -14.27 10.17
N GLN A 209 -11.55 -13.69 11.27
CA GLN A 209 -12.63 -12.71 11.26
C GLN A 209 -12.13 -11.28 11.12
N ASN A 210 -10.90 -10.94 11.50
CA ASN A 210 -10.46 -9.54 11.58
C ASN A 210 -9.34 -9.18 10.60
N ILE A 211 -8.93 -10.12 9.75
CA ILE A 211 -7.87 -9.90 8.75
C ILE A 211 -8.42 -10.01 7.32
N GLU A 212 -8.14 -8.98 6.54
CA GLU A 212 -8.32 -8.99 5.09
C GLU A 212 -6.98 -8.76 4.40
N ILE A 213 -6.79 -9.35 3.23
CA ILE A 213 -5.56 -9.26 2.45
C ILE A 213 -5.85 -8.52 1.15
N LEU A 214 -4.94 -7.62 0.77
CA LEU A 214 -5.04 -6.93 -0.50
C LEU A 214 -4.74 -7.88 -1.66
N ILE A 215 -5.67 -7.95 -2.61
CA ILE A 215 -5.49 -8.65 -3.88
C ILE A 215 -5.55 -7.66 -5.04
N LYS A 216 -4.93 -8.03 -6.17
CA LYS A 216 -5.12 -7.37 -7.46
C LYS A 216 -6.07 -8.23 -8.28
N ASN A 217 -7.31 -7.79 -8.47
CA ASN A 217 -8.33 -8.50 -9.22
C ASN A 217 -8.17 -8.24 -10.73
N PRO A 218 -7.83 -9.27 -11.55
CA PRO A 218 -7.66 -9.10 -12.99
C PRO A 218 -8.92 -8.61 -13.72
N SER A 219 -10.11 -8.93 -13.18
CA SER A 219 -11.39 -8.54 -13.77
C SER A 219 -11.65 -7.04 -13.67
N LEU A 220 -11.06 -6.38 -12.67
CA LEU A 220 -11.14 -4.93 -12.48
C LEU A 220 -10.08 -4.16 -13.29
N GLU A 221 -9.08 -4.88 -13.84
CA GLU A 221 -8.05 -4.28 -14.68
C GLU A 221 -8.49 -4.15 -16.14
N GLN A 222 -9.36 -5.05 -16.60
CA GLN A 222 -9.94 -5.01 -17.94
C GLN A 222 -11.10 -4.01 -17.97
N ILE A 223 -10.84 -2.83 -18.50
CA ILE A 223 -11.84 -1.76 -18.58
C ILE A 223 -12.24 -1.51 -20.03
N ASP A 224 -13.53 -1.41 -20.28
CA ASP A 224 -14.07 -1.00 -21.56
C ASP A 224 -13.77 0.48 -21.91
N SER A 225 -14.03 0.85 -23.16
CA SER A 225 -13.77 2.22 -23.63
C SER A 225 -14.64 3.28 -22.95
N GLU A 226 -15.85 2.92 -22.50
CA GLU A 226 -16.80 3.85 -21.89
C GLU A 226 -16.34 4.23 -20.48
N MET A 227 -16.01 3.24 -19.66
CA MET A 227 -15.49 3.44 -18.32
C MET A 227 -14.12 4.15 -18.34
N LEU A 228 -13.28 3.86 -19.34
CA LEU A 228 -12.04 4.63 -19.55
C LEU A 228 -12.32 6.13 -19.83
N ALA A 229 -13.33 6.44 -20.64
CA ALA A 229 -13.73 7.82 -20.91
C ALA A 229 -14.27 8.51 -19.63
N ARG A 230 -15.07 7.79 -18.82
CA ARG A 230 -15.55 8.30 -17.52
C ARG A 230 -14.40 8.63 -16.58
N LEU A 231 -13.42 7.74 -16.42
CA LEU A 231 -12.25 7.97 -15.55
C LEU A 231 -11.41 9.18 -16.00
N ARG A 232 -11.27 9.39 -17.32
CA ARG A 232 -10.62 10.59 -17.86
C ARG A 232 -11.38 11.86 -17.50
N GLN A 233 -12.69 11.85 -17.68
CA GLN A 233 -13.55 12.98 -17.35
C GLN A 233 -13.55 13.30 -15.85
N GLU A 234 -13.57 12.28 -14.98
CA GLU A 234 -13.45 12.46 -13.53
C GLU A 234 -12.14 13.17 -13.16
N ARG A 235 -11.02 12.76 -13.77
CA ARG A 235 -9.71 13.37 -13.54
C ARG A 235 -9.68 14.83 -13.99
N GLU A 236 -10.24 15.13 -15.17
CA GLU A 236 -10.34 16.51 -15.68
C GLU A 236 -11.21 17.39 -14.77
N ASN A 237 -12.34 16.86 -14.30
CA ASN A 237 -13.24 17.56 -13.38
C ASN A 237 -12.56 17.83 -12.02
N ALA A 238 -11.83 16.85 -11.48
CA ALA A 238 -11.08 17.01 -10.23
C ALA A 238 -9.99 18.08 -10.36
N GLU A 239 -9.23 18.07 -11.46
CA GLU A 239 -8.22 19.08 -11.77
C GLU A 239 -8.84 20.48 -11.89
N LYS A 240 -9.97 20.61 -12.58
CA LYS A 240 -10.70 21.87 -12.72
C LYS A 240 -11.18 22.39 -11.37
N LEU A 241 -11.76 21.53 -10.54
CA LEU A 241 -12.24 21.89 -9.21
C LEU A 241 -11.07 22.35 -8.31
N ARG A 242 -9.89 21.73 -8.43
CA ARG A 242 -8.70 22.14 -7.70
C ARG A 242 -8.26 23.56 -8.09
N ARG A 243 -8.15 23.85 -9.39
CA ARG A 243 -7.76 25.18 -9.87
C ARG A 243 -8.68 26.27 -9.34
N LEU A 244 -9.98 26.01 -9.33
CA LEU A 244 -10.98 26.92 -8.75
C LEU A 244 -10.74 27.17 -7.26
N ARG A 245 -10.44 26.13 -6.46
CA ARG A 245 -10.11 26.31 -5.04
C ARG A 245 -8.82 27.09 -4.83
N GLU A 246 -7.79 26.81 -5.62
CA GLU A 246 -6.52 27.55 -5.54
C GLU A 246 -6.69 29.03 -5.90
N GLU A 247 -7.52 29.35 -6.89
CA GLU A 247 -7.88 30.72 -7.23
C GLU A 247 -8.67 31.40 -6.10
N GLU A 248 -9.65 30.70 -5.52
CA GLU A 248 -10.42 31.21 -4.37
C GLU A 248 -9.53 31.48 -3.16
N GLU A 249 -8.58 30.60 -2.84
CA GLU A 249 -7.61 30.79 -1.76
C GLU A 249 -6.66 31.97 -2.02
N LYS A 250 -6.19 32.13 -3.26
CA LYS A 250 -5.36 33.29 -3.64
C LYS A 250 -6.15 34.58 -3.49
N LEU A 251 -7.42 34.58 -3.88
CA LEU A 251 -8.29 35.74 -3.79
C LEU A 251 -8.59 36.10 -2.32
N LYS A 252 -8.86 35.10 -1.47
CA LYS A 252 -9.00 35.29 -0.01
C LYS A 252 -7.74 35.87 0.63
N LYS A 253 -6.56 35.36 0.26
CA LYS A 253 -5.28 35.90 0.77
C LYS A 253 -5.04 37.32 0.28
N GLY A 254 -5.38 37.65 -0.96
CA GLY A 254 -5.30 39.01 -1.50
C GLY A 254 -6.19 39.98 -0.73
N MET A 255 -7.44 39.61 -0.48
CA MET A 255 -8.38 40.43 0.30
C MET A 255 -7.90 40.69 1.73
N LEU A 256 -7.35 39.68 2.41
CA LEU A 256 -6.78 39.85 3.76
C LEU A 256 -5.59 40.81 3.77
N LEU A 257 -4.74 40.74 2.74
CA LEU A 257 -3.60 41.66 2.60
C LEU A 257 -4.07 43.11 2.37
N ASP A 258 -5.11 43.29 1.55
CA ASP A 258 -5.71 44.60 1.29
C ASP A 258 -6.35 45.19 2.57
N GLU A 259 -7.06 44.38 3.36
CA GLU A 259 -7.59 44.81 4.68
C GLU A 259 -6.47 45.22 5.64
N GLU A 260 -5.38 44.46 5.70
CA GLU A 260 -4.21 44.79 6.53
C GLU A 260 -3.54 46.11 6.10
N ILE A 261 -3.37 46.32 4.78
CA ILE A 261 -2.84 47.57 4.22
C ILE A 261 -3.79 48.75 4.50
N HIS A 262 -5.10 48.56 4.40
CA HIS A 262 -6.08 49.60 4.69
C HIS A 262 -6.10 49.99 6.17
N ASN A 263 -5.88 49.03 7.08
CA ASN A 263 -5.77 49.31 8.52
C ASN A 263 -4.49 50.07 8.88
N LEU A 264 -3.34 49.72 8.28
CA LEU A 264 -2.06 50.43 8.49
C LEU A 264 -2.09 51.89 8.00
N LYS A 265 -2.97 52.23 7.06
CA LYS A 265 -3.09 53.58 6.52
C LYS A 265 -3.81 54.55 7.47
N ASN A 266 -4.58 54.05 8.43
CA ASN A 266 -5.29 54.85 9.44
C ASN A 266 -4.40 55.22 10.66
N ASP A 267 -3.30 54.51 10.89
CA ASP A 267 -2.45 54.73 12.08
C ASP A 267 -1.39 55.83 11.89
N ASN A 268 -1.34 56.46 10.72
CA ASN A 268 -0.34 57.47 10.36
C ASN A 268 -0.86 58.93 10.34
N GLU A 269 -2.03 59.24 10.92
CA GLU A 269 -2.36 60.64 11.19
C GLU A 269 -1.54 61.16 12.39
N PRO A 270 -0.61 62.12 12.21
CA PRO A 270 0.12 62.69 13.32
C PRO A 270 -0.83 63.51 14.18
N ALA A 271 -1.11 63.03 15.39
CA ALA A 271 -1.79 63.80 16.41
C ALA A 271 -0.95 65.05 16.74
N PHE A 272 -1.28 66.20 16.13
CA PHE A 272 -0.70 67.49 16.45
C PHE A 272 -1.03 67.85 17.90
N ARG A 273 -0.11 67.52 18.82
CA ARG A 273 -0.14 68.02 20.19
C ARG A 273 0.24 69.50 20.18
N HIS A 274 -0.75 70.37 20.29
CA HIS A 274 -0.52 71.78 20.60
C HIS A 274 0.14 71.91 21.97
N ARG A 275 1.42 72.28 21.97
CA ARG A 275 2.18 72.65 23.16
C ARG A 275 1.70 74.04 23.62
N LYS A 276 0.92 74.10 24.71
CA LYS A 276 0.64 75.37 25.41
C LYS A 276 1.97 75.92 25.94
N ARG A 277 2.35 77.12 25.50
CA ARG A 277 3.41 77.92 26.13
C ARG A 277 2.81 78.63 27.35
N LEU A 278 3.50 78.51 28.49
CA LEU A 278 3.41 79.38 29.64
C LEU A 278 4.02 80.75 29.31
#